data_AF-A0A5D6WGB3-F1
#
_entry.id   AF-A0A5D6WGB3-F1
#
_cell.length_a   1.000
_cell.length_b   1.000
_cell.length_c   1.000
_cell.angle_alpha   90.00
_cell.angle_beta   90.00
_cell.angle_gamma   90.00
#
_symmetry.space_group_name_H-M   'P 1'
#
loop_
_entity.id
_entity.type
_entity.pdbx_description
1 polymer ?
#
loop_
_entity_poly.entity_id
_entity_poly.type
_entity_poly.pdbx_seq_one_letter_code
_entity_poly.pdbx_strand_id
1 'polypeptide(L)'
;MMTTRIKCVDATTNPNSKGTMTMNPSMEIALFLVLIILVLTFLLYQEHQRRTEQHDYFHWLCETAGLYVFDYDPVHDTMRLSATCATALQLPEKIHPFSRAASQVSTPFAQVGIRFLKQAMQNPDKTANLCLTYDNAHTCFYRVTAHNFAGRKQAVQHTIGFFYDVTAEMLREKRLERKAAIDHLTGVYNRGAVHELIRLALKDQTPSAFIMLDIDYFKSINDTAGHQAGDEVLRSIVRVIREHIRHTDIVGRMGGDEFCIYLPNVPSREYAQILCERIRSTIPSEITYGNQQHPVTMSIGCTISRPTDNFTSLYSRADNALYQSKRQGRNKVTIDDK
;
A
#
# COMPACT_ATOMS: atom_id res chain seq x y z
N MET A 1 69.58 -21.25 101.27
CA MET A 1 70.35 -22.49 101.52
C MET A 1 70.43 -23.29 100.23
N MET A 2 71.66 -23.56 99.79
CA MET A 2 72.10 -24.64 98.88
C MET A 2 71.44 -24.76 97.49
N THR A 3 72.11 -24.28 96.44
CA THR A 3 72.93 -25.05 95.46
C THR A 3 72.12 -26.10 94.68
N THR A 4 72.11 -26.06 93.34
CA THR A 4 73.05 -26.86 92.52
C THR A 4 73.24 -26.29 91.10
N ARG A 5 74.50 -26.35 90.65
CA ARG A 5 75.16 -25.98 89.38
C ARG A 5 74.47 -26.55 88.13
N ILE A 6 74.22 -25.77 87.07
CA ILE A 6 75.09 -25.44 85.92
C ILE A 6 75.68 -26.65 85.18
N LYS A 7 75.26 -26.82 83.91
CA LYS A 7 76.13 -27.18 82.79
C LYS A 7 75.80 -26.30 81.58
N CYS A 8 76.67 -25.34 81.31
CA CYS A 8 76.81 -24.69 80.00
C CYS A 8 77.46 -25.65 79.01
N VAL A 9 76.97 -25.67 77.79
CA VAL A 9 77.79 -25.83 76.58
C VAL A 9 77.34 -24.74 75.63
N ASP A 10 78.21 -23.76 75.41
CA ASP A 10 78.09 -22.72 74.40
C ASP A 10 78.45 -23.28 73.02
N ALA A 11 77.78 -22.79 71.97
CA ALA A 11 78.43 -22.29 70.75
C ALA A 11 77.37 -21.75 69.76
N THR A 12 77.17 -20.44 69.83
CA THR A 12 77.14 -19.50 68.68
C THR A 12 76.62 -20.00 67.33
N THR A 13 75.53 -19.41 66.83
CA THR A 13 75.51 -18.71 65.52
C THR A 13 74.22 -17.90 65.31
N ASN A 14 74.42 -16.79 64.62
CA ASN A 14 73.62 -15.57 64.50
C ASN A 14 72.37 -15.75 63.57
N PRO A 15 71.32 -14.91 63.70
CA PRO A 15 70.07 -14.99 62.97
C PRO A 15 70.15 -14.19 61.66
N ASN A 16 69.79 -14.81 60.53
CA ASN A 16 69.20 -14.18 59.34
C ASN A 16 69.26 -15.15 58.15
N SER A 17 68.17 -15.85 57.89
CA SER A 17 67.89 -16.31 56.53
C SER A 17 66.41 -16.02 56.24
N LYS A 18 66.16 -14.86 55.62
CA LYS A 18 64.94 -14.70 54.82
C LYS A 18 64.96 -15.81 53.77
N GLY A 19 64.17 -16.86 53.98
CA GLY A 19 63.93 -17.86 52.95
C GLY A 19 63.14 -17.21 51.83
N THR A 20 63.83 -16.66 50.83
CA THR A 20 63.24 -16.46 49.51
C THR A 20 62.89 -17.85 48.98
N MET A 21 61.63 -18.22 49.13
CA MET A 21 61.04 -19.42 48.57
C MET A 21 61.08 -19.27 47.04
N THR A 22 62.17 -19.74 46.42
CA THR A 22 62.31 -19.74 44.96
C THR A 22 61.25 -20.70 44.40
N MET A 23 60.24 -20.15 43.72
CA MET A 23 59.23 -20.95 43.05
C MET A 23 59.89 -21.84 42.01
N ASN A 24 59.46 -23.10 41.92
CA ASN A 24 59.90 -24.01 40.88
C ASN A 24 59.51 -23.40 39.51
N PRO A 25 60.43 -23.28 38.54
CA PRO A 25 60.13 -22.71 37.21
C PRO A 25 58.91 -23.33 36.53
N SER A 26 58.63 -24.61 36.78
CA SER A 26 57.42 -25.28 36.27
C SER A 26 56.12 -24.72 36.86
N MET A 27 56.15 -24.24 38.11
CA MET A 27 55.00 -23.63 38.80
C MET A 27 54.76 -22.21 38.32
N GLU A 28 55.81 -21.44 38.01
CA GLU A 28 55.69 -20.10 37.41
C GLU A 28 55.07 -20.16 36.01
N ILE A 29 55.51 -21.14 35.19
CA ILE A 29 54.92 -21.37 33.87
C ILE A 29 53.44 -21.76 33.99
N ALA A 30 53.09 -22.64 34.95
CA ALA A 30 51.70 -23.04 35.19
C ALA A 30 50.82 -21.85 35.61
N LEU A 31 51.30 -20.98 36.52
CA LEU A 31 50.58 -19.77 36.93
C LEU A 31 50.40 -18.78 35.78
N PHE A 32 51.43 -18.61 34.94
CA PHE A 32 51.35 -17.76 33.76
C PHE A 32 50.34 -18.29 32.73
N LEU A 33 50.30 -19.61 32.50
CA LEU A 33 49.30 -20.23 31.63
C LEU A 33 47.88 -20.08 32.16
N VAL A 34 47.68 -20.25 33.48
CA VAL A 34 46.38 -20.02 34.13
C VAL A 34 45.95 -18.56 33.97
N LEU A 35 46.87 -17.61 34.13
CA LEU A 35 46.60 -16.19 33.93
C LEU A 35 46.21 -15.88 32.47
N ILE A 36 46.91 -16.46 31.49
CA ILE A 36 46.56 -16.31 30.06
C ILE A 36 45.16 -16.86 29.79
N ILE A 37 44.82 -18.04 30.32
CA ILE A 37 43.49 -18.64 30.14
C ILE A 37 42.41 -17.75 30.77
N LEU A 38 42.66 -17.19 31.97
CA LEU A 38 41.73 -16.27 32.63
C LEU A 38 41.54 -14.98 31.82
N VAL A 39 42.62 -14.40 31.29
CA VAL A 39 42.54 -13.21 30.43
C VAL A 39 41.80 -13.53 29.14
N LEU A 40 42.09 -14.67 28.49
CA LEU A 40 41.43 -15.07 27.25
C LEU A 40 39.94 -15.33 27.45
N THR A 41 39.56 -16.05 28.52
CA THR A 41 38.15 -16.29 28.86
C THR A 41 37.42 -15.00 29.20
N PHE A 42 38.05 -14.07 29.90
CA PHE A 42 37.50 -12.74 30.17
C PHE A 42 37.29 -11.94 28.88
N LEU A 43 38.27 -11.92 27.97
CA LEU A 43 38.13 -11.25 26.67
C LEU A 43 37.03 -11.86 25.81
N LEU A 44 36.92 -13.20 25.77
CA LEU A 44 35.84 -13.89 25.07
C LEU A 44 34.47 -13.59 25.70
N TYR A 45 34.40 -13.52 27.03
CA TYR A 45 33.18 -13.14 27.74
C TYR A 45 32.76 -11.70 27.43
N GLN A 46 33.71 -10.74 27.41
CA GLN A 46 33.42 -9.36 27.03
C GLN A 46 32.91 -9.24 25.59
N GLU A 47 33.54 -9.92 24.64
CA GLU A 47 33.10 -9.92 23.24
C GLU A 47 31.72 -10.59 23.09
N HIS A 48 31.44 -11.64 23.87
CA HIS A 48 30.11 -12.25 23.89
C HIS A 48 29.04 -11.28 24.42
N GLN A 49 29.30 -10.61 25.55
CA GLN A 49 28.38 -9.60 26.11
C GLN A 49 28.11 -8.48 25.10
N ARG A 50 29.15 -7.94 24.47
CA ARG A 50 29.01 -6.88 23.45
C ARG A 50 28.15 -7.32 22.27
N ARG A 51 28.28 -8.58 21.83
CA ARG A 51 27.45 -9.15 20.75
C ARG A 51 25.99 -9.29 21.17
N THR A 52 25.73 -9.72 22.40
CA THR A 52 24.39 -9.83 22.95
C THR A 52 23.72 -8.46 23.04
N GLU A 53 24.41 -7.47 23.61
CA GLU A 53 23.89 -6.08 23.70
C GLU A 53 23.58 -5.50 22.32
N GLN A 54 24.44 -5.73 21.33
CA GLN A 54 24.20 -5.28 19.95
C GLN A 54 23.00 -5.99 19.30
N HIS A 55 22.82 -7.28 19.59
CA HIS A 55 21.69 -8.06 19.10
C HIS A 55 20.37 -7.59 19.71
N ASP A 56 20.34 -7.38 21.03
CA ASP A 56 19.17 -6.89 21.76
C ASP A 56 18.79 -5.47 21.30
N TYR A 57 19.77 -4.59 21.15
CA TYR A 57 19.55 -3.24 20.63
C TYR A 57 18.96 -3.26 19.21
N PHE A 58 19.47 -4.14 18.34
CA PHE A 58 18.95 -4.29 16.98
C PHE A 58 17.50 -4.80 16.96
N HIS A 59 17.16 -5.78 17.79
CA HIS A 59 15.77 -6.26 17.92
C HIS A 59 14.85 -5.16 18.44
N TRP A 60 15.26 -4.45 19.49
CA TRP A 60 14.47 -3.35 20.06
C TRP A 60 14.23 -2.23 19.04
N LEU A 61 15.24 -1.90 18.23
CA LEU A 61 15.12 -0.94 17.13
C LEU A 61 14.08 -1.41 16.10
N CYS A 62 14.14 -2.68 15.69
CA CYS A 62 13.21 -3.24 14.70
C CYS A 62 11.77 -3.25 15.22
N GLU A 63 11.54 -3.68 16.46
CA GLU A 63 10.23 -3.69 17.10
C GLU A 63 9.65 -2.28 17.26
N THR A 64 10.44 -1.35 17.82
CA THR A 64 10.00 0.02 18.08
C THR A 64 9.69 0.77 16.79
N ALA A 65 10.47 0.53 15.72
CA ALA A 65 10.25 1.14 14.42
C ALA A 65 9.20 0.41 13.56
N GLY A 66 8.67 -0.73 14.01
CA GLY A 66 7.75 -1.56 13.22
C GLY A 66 8.36 -2.11 11.94
N LEU A 67 9.68 -2.36 11.95
CA LEU A 67 10.44 -2.86 10.80
C LEU A 67 10.56 -4.38 10.84
N TYR A 68 10.31 -4.99 9.69
CA TYR A 68 10.59 -6.39 9.41
C TYR A 68 11.85 -6.47 8.59
N VAL A 69 12.92 -7.05 9.14
CA VAL A 69 14.24 -7.08 8.47
C VAL A 69 14.55 -8.48 7.96
N PHE A 70 15.20 -8.55 6.81
CA PHE A 70 15.72 -9.78 6.24
C PHE A 70 17.14 -9.59 5.68
N ASP A 71 17.94 -10.65 5.74
CA ASP A 71 19.31 -10.75 5.23
C ASP A 71 19.46 -12.07 4.45
N TYR A 72 19.66 -11.97 3.15
CA TYR A 72 19.88 -13.12 2.28
C TYR A 72 21.35 -13.23 1.88
N ASP A 73 21.95 -14.36 2.23
CA ASP A 73 23.27 -14.78 1.80
C ASP A 73 23.15 -15.72 0.58
N PRO A 74 23.44 -15.23 -0.65
CA PRO A 74 23.36 -16.04 -1.86
C PRO A 74 24.46 -17.11 -1.95
N VAL A 75 25.58 -16.97 -1.22
CA VAL A 75 26.68 -17.95 -1.25
C VAL A 75 26.27 -19.21 -0.49
N HIS A 76 25.66 -19.04 0.67
CA HIS A 76 25.20 -20.15 1.52
C HIS A 76 23.71 -20.45 1.37
N ASP A 77 23.00 -19.81 0.42
CA ASP A 77 21.54 -19.93 0.22
C ASP A 77 20.75 -19.85 1.54
N THR A 78 21.12 -18.90 2.39
CA THR A 78 20.57 -18.75 3.74
C THR A 78 19.86 -17.41 3.86
N MET A 79 18.59 -17.45 4.25
CA MET A 79 17.82 -16.26 4.61
C MET A 79 17.74 -16.16 6.13
N ARG A 80 18.06 -14.97 6.67
CA ARG A 80 17.89 -14.61 8.08
C ARG A 80 16.80 -13.56 8.19
N LEU A 81 15.92 -13.68 9.16
CA LEU A 81 14.83 -12.76 9.44
C LEU A 81 14.99 -12.21 10.85
N SER A 82 14.59 -10.95 11.08
CA SER A 82 14.36 -10.46 12.45
C SER A 82 13.25 -11.30 13.12
N ALA A 83 13.23 -11.36 14.45
CA ALA A 83 12.19 -12.09 15.19
C ALA A 83 10.78 -11.62 14.80
N THR A 84 10.59 -10.29 14.71
CA THR A 84 9.35 -9.66 14.22
C THR A 84 8.92 -10.15 12.84
N CYS A 85 9.87 -10.28 11.91
CA CYS A 85 9.64 -10.69 10.53
C CYS A 85 9.29 -12.17 10.46
N ALA A 86 10.04 -13.00 11.19
CA ALA A 86 9.82 -14.43 11.33
C ALA A 86 8.39 -14.71 11.86
N THR A 87 8.00 -14.06 12.96
CA THR A 87 6.65 -14.19 13.53
C THR A 87 5.58 -13.70 12.55
N ALA A 88 5.76 -12.53 11.94
CA ALA A 88 4.77 -11.95 11.02
C ALA A 88 4.53 -12.79 9.77
N LEU A 89 5.56 -13.46 9.24
CA LEU A 89 5.46 -14.32 8.06
C LEU A 89 5.24 -15.81 8.39
N GLN A 90 5.16 -16.17 9.68
CA GLN A 90 5.10 -17.56 10.17
C GLN A 90 6.25 -18.43 9.62
N LEU A 91 7.44 -17.85 9.58
CA LEU A 91 8.67 -18.47 9.10
C LEU A 91 9.68 -18.59 10.25
N PRO A 92 10.61 -19.55 10.19
CA PRO A 92 11.73 -19.57 11.13
C PRO A 92 12.66 -18.37 10.86
N GLU A 93 13.34 -17.88 11.89
CA GLU A 93 14.33 -16.79 11.78
C GLU A 93 15.49 -17.12 10.83
N LYS A 94 15.75 -18.41 10.61
CA LYS A 94 16.75 -18.88 9.66
C LYS A 94 16.16 -19.93 8.74
N ILE A 95 16.27 -19.69 7.43
CA ILE A 95 15.75 -20.56 6.37
C ILE A 95 16.92 -20.98 5.48
N HIS A 96 17.10 -22.29 5.31
CA HIS A 96 18.11 -22.88 4.44
C HIS A 96 17.65 -24.27 3.95
N PRO A 97 17.74 -24.58 2.64
CA PRO A 97 18.07 -23.68 1.52
C PRO A 97 16.90 -22.73 1.19
N PHE A 98 17.15 -21.41 1.14
CA PHE A 98 16.08 -20.44 0.86
C PHE A 98 15.54 -20.55 -0.57
N SER A 99 16.39 -20.85 -1.55
CA SER A 99 16.02 -21.02 -2.96
C SER A 99 14.88 -22.03 -3.14
N ARG A 100 14.85 -23.10 -2.31
CA ARG A 100 13.84 -24.17 -2.34
C ARG A 100 12.80 -24.09 -1.21
N ALA A 101 12.86 -23.07 -0.35
CA ALA A 101 11.99 -22.97 0.82
C ALA A 101 10.47 -22.99 0.47
N ALA A 102 10.09 -22.46 -0.70
CA ALA A 102 8.68 -22.42 -1.12
C ALA A 102 8.02 -23.81 -1.20
N SER A 103 8.77 -24.88 -1.51
CA SER A 103 8.24 -26.25 -1.58
C SER A 103 8.40 -27.04 -0.27
N GLN A 104 9.12 -26.49 0.71
CA GLN A 104 9.43 -27.17 1.97
C GLN A 104 8.53 -26.73 3.13
N VAL A 105 7.86 -25.59 2.99
CA VAL A 105 7.03 -25.01 4.04
C VAL A 105 5.60 -25.56 3.97
N SER A 106 5.11 -26.05 5.11
CA SER A 106 3.85 -26.80 5.22
C SER A 106 2.60 -25.93 5.18
N THR A 107 2.67 -24.66 5.61
CA THR A 107 1.49 -23.79 5.69
C THR A 107 1.34 -22.92 4.44
N PRO A 108 0.12 -22.75 3.89
CA PRO A 108 -0.13 -21.86 2.75
C PRO A 108 0.36 -20.42 2.95
N PHE A 109 0.22 -19.86 4.16
CA PHE A 109 0.66 -18.50 4.45
C PHE A 109 2.17 -18.33 4.39
N ALA A 110 2.92 -19.22 5.01
CA ALA A 110 4.37 -19.12 4.98
C ALA A 110 4.94 -19.36 3.56
N GLN A 111 4.23 -20.08 2.67
CA GLN A 111 4.55 -20.11 1.24
C GLN A 111 4.34 -18.74 0.56
N VAL A 112 3.27 -18.00 0.92
CA VAL A 112 3.07 -16.60 0.50
C VAL A 112 4.23 -15.75 1.02
N GLY A 113 4.63 -15.91 2.29
CA GLY A 113 5.77 -15.21 2.89
C GLY A 113 7.09 -15.43 2.14
N ILE A 114 7.41 -16.66 1.75
CA ILE A 114 8.60 -16.94 0.93
C ILE A 114 8.51 -16.26 -0.43
N ARG A 115 7.35 -16.29 -1.10
CA ARG A 115 7.16 -15.61 -2.39
C ARG A 115 7.32 -14.09 -2.25
N PHE A 116 6.76 -13.51 -1.18
CA PHE A 116 6.91 -12.10 -0.85
C PHE A 116 8.38 -11.71 -0.66
N LEU A 117 9.15 -12.47 0.13
CA LEU A 117 10.58 -12.22 0.34
C LEU A 117 11.39 -12.35 -0.96
N LYS A 118 11.06 -13.32 -1.81
CA LYS A 118 11.68 -13.43 -3.14
C LYS A 118 11.39 -12.19 -3.99
N GLN A 119 10.14 -11.70 -3.98
CA GLN A 119 9.74 -10.50 -4.71
C GLN A 119 10.40 -9.23 -4.16
N ALA A 120 10.53 -9.12 -2.84
CA ALA A 120 11.22 -8.04 -2.13
C ALA A 120 12.66 -7.82 -2.62
N MET A 121 13.32 -8.90 -3.04
CA MET A 121 14.72 -8.87 -3.51
C MET A 121 14.89 -8.67 -5.02
N GLN A 122 13.81 -8.68 -5.83
CA GLN A 122 13.92 -8.64 -7.29
C GLN A 122 14.45 -7.30 -7.84
N ASN A 123 14.25 -6.20 -7.12
CA ASN A 123 14.71 -4.87 -7.52
C ASN A 123 15.50 -4.21 -6.38
N PRO A 124 16.74 -4.66 -6.13
CA PRO A 124 17.60 -4.04 -5.14
C PRO A 124 17.81 -2.55 -5.47
N ASP A 125 17.95 -1.74 -4.44
CA ASP A 125 18.13 -0.29 -4.45
C ASP A 125 16.91 0.53 -4.90
N LYS A 126 15.73 -0.10 -4.95
CA LYS A 126 14.45 0.58 -5.15
C LYS A 126 13.48 0.26 -4.03
N THR A 127 12.71 1.27 -3.63
CA THR A 127 11.55 1.08 -2.76
C THR A 127 10.35 0.67 -3.60
N ALA A 128 9.65 -0.39 -3.19
CA ALA A 128 8.45 -0.89 -3.85
C ALA A 128 7.33 -1.16 -2.84
N ASN A 129 6.09 -0.93 -3.26
CA ASN A 129 4.92 -1.37 -2.49
C ASN A 129 4.56 -2.80 -2.95
N LEU A 130 4.64 -3.75 -2.03
CA LEU A 130 4.28 -5.14 -2.26
C LEU A 130 3.00 -5.50 -1.50
N CYS A 131 2.20 -6.37 -2.11
CA CYS A 131 0.94 -6.83 -1.57
C CYS A 131 1.11 -8.25 -1.02
N LEU A 132 0.68 -8.47 0.21
CA LEU A 132 0.64 -9.79 0.84
C LEU A 132 -0.82 -10.15 1.10
N THR A 133 -1.31 -11.15 0.39
CA THR A 133 -2.71 -11.61 0.46
C THR A 133 -2.74 -12.99 1.09
N TYR A 134 -3.39 -13.11 2.24
CA TYR A 134 -3.59 -14.40 2.93
C TYR A 134 -4.78 -15.17 2.34
N ASP A 135 -5.89 -14.46 2.17
CA ASP A 135 -7.11 -14.90 1.50
C ASP A 135 -7.80 -13.68 0.86
N ASN A 136 -8.92 -13.88 0.16
CA ASN A 136 -9.63 -12.79 -0.52
C ASN A 136 -10.13 -11.68 0.44
N ALA A 137 -10.12 -11.89 1.76
CA ALA A 137 -10.58 -10.93 2.76
C ALA A 137 -9.43 -10.19 3.46
N HIS A 138 -8.25 -10.79 3.56
CA HIS A 138 -7.11 -10.27 4.32
C HIS A 138 -5.93 -9.93 3.40
N THR A 139 -5.87 -8.66 2.99
CA THR A 139 -4.78 -8.10 2.18
C THR A 139 -4.06 -6.99 2.93
N CYS A 140 -2.74 -7.16 3.11
CA CYS A 140 -1.85 -6.15 3.67
C CYS A 140 -0.91 -5.59 2.60
N PHE A 141 -0.57 -4.31 2.71
CA PHE A 141 0.39 -3.63 1.84
C PHE A 141 1.65 -3.29 2.64
N TYR A 142 2.79 -3.70 2.12
CA TYR A 142 4.09 -3.43 2.73
C TYR A 142 4.93 -2.58 1.81
N ARG A 143 5.61 -1.57 2.37
CA ARG A 143 6.65 -0.84 1.64
C ARG A 143 7.97 -1.51 1.93
N VAL A 144 8.66 -1.92 0.88
CA VAL A 144 9.85 -2.77 0.93
C VAL A 144 11.03 -2.02 0.31
N THR A 145 12.17 -2.08 0.98
CA THR A 145 13.45 -1.61 0.44
C THR A 145 14.50 -2.70 0.66
N ALA A 146 15.21 -3.07 -0.40
CA ALA A 146 16.30 -4.04 -0.33
C ALA A 146 17.56 -3.44 -0.94
N HIS A 147 18.71 -3.74 -0.37
CA HIS A 147 20.02 -3.26 -0.82
C HIS A 147 20.97 -4.43 -0.98
N ASN A 148 21.76 -4.41 -2.04
CA ASN A 148 22.82 -5.38 -2.26
C ASN A 148 24.12 -4.85 -1.68
N PHE A 149 24.70 -5.60 -0.74
CA PHE A 149 26.00 -5.30 -0.16
C PHE A 149 27.07 -6.15 -0.82
N ALA A 150 28.00 -5.49 -1.50
CA ALA A 150 29.22 -6.11 -1.99
C ALA A 150 30.32 -6.02 -0.92
N GLY A 151 30.95 -7.15 -0.60
CA GLY A 151 32.13 -7.15 0.26
C GLY A 151 33.32 -6.45 -0.41
N ARG A 152 34.33 -6.05 0.39
CA ARG A 152 35.55 -5.32 -0.05
C ARG A 152 36.37 -5.99 -1.18
N LYS A 153 36.02 -7.20 -1.65
CA LYS A 153 36.74 -7.97 -2.69
C LYS A 153 35.86 -8.53 -3.83
N GLN A 154 34.70 -7.94 -4.11
CA GLN A 154 33.83 -8.22 -5.27
C GLN A 154 33.18 -9.63 -5.35
N ALA A 155 31.96 -9.69 -4.82
CA ALA A 155 30.76 -10.40 -5.27
C ALA A 155 29.64 -9.85 -4.36
N VAL A 156 28.35 -9.87 -4.78
CA VAL A 156 27.25 -9.55 -3.85
C VAL A 156 27.31 -10.58 -2.73
N GLN A 157 27.70 -10.14 -1.53
CA GLN A 157 27.82 -11.06 -0.39
C GLN A 157 26.49 -11.22 0.30
N HIS A 158 25.67 -10.17 0.34
CA HIS A 158 24.39 -10.18 1.05
C HIS A 158 23.37 -9.26 0.37
N THR A 159 22.10 -9.65 0.36
CA THR A 159 20.96 -8.76 0.09
C THR A 159 20.24 -8.52 1.41
N ILE A 160 20.35 -7.30 1.93
CA ILE A 160 19.70 -6.92 3.19
C ILE A 160 18.53 -6.00 2.83
N GLY A 161 17.36 -6.28 3.38
CA GLY A 161 16.21 -5.42 3.19
C GLY A 161 15.33 -5.35 4.41
N PHE A 162 14.44 -4.37 4.39
CA PHE A 162 13.42 -4.22 5.39
C PHE A 162 12.09 -3.85 4.75
N PHE A 163 11.02 -4.13 5.46
CA PHE A 163 9.69 -3.70 5.08
C PHE A 163 8.85 -3.32 6.30
N TYR A 164 7.82 -2.52 6.06
CA TYR A 164 6.89 -2.07 7.10
C TYR A 164 5.49 -1.91 6.53
N ASP A 165 4.48 -2.02 7.40
CA ASP A 165 3.07 -2.00 7.01
C ASP A 165 2.64 -0.59 6.62
N VAL A 166 2.14 -0.43 5.39
CA VAL A 166 1.57 0.80 4.83
C VAL A 166 0.09 0.65 4.48
N THR A 167 -0.56 -0.40 4.98
CA THR A 167 -1.97 -0.72 4.70
C THR A 167 -2.88 0.44 5.07
N ALA A 168 -2.72 1.01 6.27
CA ALA A 168 -3.55 2.13 6.72
C ALA A 168 -3.36 3.39 5.86
N GLU A 169 -2.12 3.70 5.47
CA GLU A 169 -1.76 4.82 4.58
C GLU A 169 -2.41 4.63 3.20
N MET A 170 -2.21 3.46 2.58
CA MET A 170 -2.76 3.15 1.26
C MET A 170 -4.28 3.10 1.25
N LEU A 171 -4.92 2.55 2.28
CA LEU A 171 -6.38 2.55 2.40
C LEU A 171 -6.93 3.96 2.63
N ARG A 172 -6.21 4.79 3.39
CA ARG A 172 -6.57 6.19 3.60
C ARG A 172 -6.48 6.98 2.30
N GLU A 173 -5.40 6.82 1.55
CA GLU A 173 -5.19 7.44 0.24
C GLU A 173 -6.31 7.04 -0.72
N LYS A 174 -6.58 5.74 -0.90
CA LYS A 174 -7.70 5.24 -1.72
C LYS A 174 -9.05 5.81 -1.29
N ARG A 175 -9.28 5.98 0.02
CA ARG A 175 -10.53 6.57 0.52
C ARG A 175 -10.60 8.07 0.20
N LEU A 176 -9.49 8.79 0.27
CA LEU A 176 -9.41 10.20 -0.11
C LEU A 176 -9.61 10.37 -1.61
N GLU A 177 -8.98 9.54 -2.43
CA GLU A 177 -9.22 9.48 -3.88
C GLU A 177 -10.70 9.25 -4.21
N ARG A 178 -11.33 8.25 -3.56
CA ARG A 178 -12.77 7.98 -3.74
C ARG A 178 -13.64 9.17 -3.34
N LYS A 179 -13.30 9.89 -2.26
CA LYS A 179 -14.03 11.11 -1.87
C LYS A 179 -13.80 12.24 -2.87
N ALA A 180 -12.58 12.38 -3.37
CA ALA A 180 -12.22 13.36 -4.39
C ALA A 180 -12.79 13.01 -5.77
N ALA A 181 -13.33 11.81 -5.97
CA ALA A 181 -13.95 11.36 -7.22
C ALA A 181 -15.45 11.76 -7.35
N ILE A 182 -16.06 12.27 -6.28
CA ILE A 182 -17.50 12.56 -6.23
C ILE A 182 -17.74 14.08 -6.30
N ASP A 183 -18.72 14.50 -7.10
CA ASP A 183 -19.25 15.86 -7.09
C ASP A 183 -20.01 16.10 -5.78
N HIS A 184 -19.56 17.08 -4.99
CA HIS A 184 -20.07 17.31 -3.64
C HIS A 184 -21.55 17.73 -3.60
N LEU A 185 -22.08 18.29 -4.69
CA LEU A 185 -23.43 18.82 -4.74
C LEU A 185 -24.44 17.71 -5.07
N THR A 186 -24.08 16.87 -6.04
CA THR A 186 -25.00 15.91 -6.67
C THR A 186 -24.73 14.46 -6.24
N GLY A 187 -23.56 14.15 -5.68
CA GLY A 187 -23.19 12.82 -5.22
C GLY A 187 -22.87 11.82 -6.34
N VAL A 188 -22.83 12.26 -7.60
CA VAL A 188 -22.36 11.45 -8.73
C VAL A 188 -20.85 11.66 -8.98
N TYR A 189 -20.25 10.89 -9.88
CA TYR A 189 -18.83 11.08 -10.20
C TYR A 189 -18.57 12.47 -10.77
N ASN A 190 -17.43 13.07 -10.43
CA ASN A 190 -16.99 14.28 -11.10
C ASN A 190 -16.30 13.95 -12.43
N ARG A 191 -16.03 14.98 -13.23
CA ARG A 191 -15.38 14.89 -14.53
C ARG A 191 -14.10 14.05 -14.55
N GLY A 192 -13.23 14.20 -13.55
CA GLY A 192 -11.97 13.46 -13.47
C GLY A 192 -12.20 11.96 -13.27
N ALA A 193 -13.10 11.61 -12.36
CA ALA A 193 -13.45 10.22 -12.10
C ALA A 193 -14.18 9.56 -13.28
N VAL A 194 -15.11 10.26 -13.93
CA VAL A 194 -15.80 9.80 -15.14
C VAL A 194 -14.81 9.40 -16.22
N HIS A 195 -13.85 10.29 -16.52
CA HIS A 195 -12.84 10.05 -17.55
C HIS A 195 -12.09 8.74 -17.29
N GLU A 196 -11.65 8.54 -16.05
CA GLU A 196 -10.85 7.37 -15.70
C GLU A 196 -11.66 6.08 -15.67
N LEU A 197 -12.87 6.11 -15.12
CA LEU A 197 -13.76 4.94 -15.08
C LEU A 197 -14.14 4.47 -16.48
N ILE A 198 -14.46 5.39 -17.39
CA ILE A 198 -14.80 5.06 -18.78
C ILE A 198 -13.56 4.55 -19.52
N ARG A 199 -12.39 5.17 -19.33
CA ARG A 199 -11.14 4.69 -19.93
C ARG A 199 -10.83 3.25 -19.52
N LEU A 200 -11.11 2.88 -18.27
CA LEU A 200 -10.96 1.50 -17.79
C LEU A 200 -12.03 0.57 -18.39
N ALA A 201 -13.30 1.00 -18.43
CA ALA A 201 -14.41 0.19 -18.94
C ALA A 201 -14.30 -0.10 -20.45
N LEU A 202 -13.71 0.80 -21.24
CA LEU A 202 -13.50 0.59 -22.68
C LEU A 202 -12.50 -0.52 -23.00
N LYS A 203 -11.69 -0.97 -22.03
CA LYS A 203 -10.75 -2.08 -22.24
C LYS A 203 -11.45 -3.41 -22.50
N ASP A 204 -12.67 -3.58 -22.00
CA ASP A 204 -13.43 -4.81 -22.15
C ASP A 204 -14.02 -4.97 -23.56
N GLN A 205 -13.93 -3.93 -24.41
CA GLN A 205 -14.38 -3.90 -25.80
C GLN A 205 -15.83 -4.38 -26.02
N THR A 206 -16.69 -4.26 -25.00
CA THR A 206 -18.10 -4.58 -25.11
C THR A 206 -18.88 -3.40 -25.72
N PRO A 207 -19.95 -3.65 -26.48
CA PRO A 207 -20.83 -2.59 -26.95
C PRO A 207 -21.33 -1.77 -25.76
N SER A 208 -21.13 -0.46 -25.81
CA SER A 208 -21.48 0.48 -24.75
C SER A 208 -22.10 1.73 -25.35
N ALA A 209 -22.75 2.54 -24.52
CA ALA A 209 -23.28 3.84 -24.93
C ALA A 209 -22.74 4.95 -24.03
N PHE A 210 -22.45 6.10 -24.62
CA PHE A 210 -22.10 7.32 -23.91
C PHE A 210 -23.14 8.39 -24.18
N ILE A 211 -23.71 8.94 -23.11
CA ILE A 211 -24.82 9.87 -23.13
C ILE A 211 -24.36 11.15 -22.45
N MET A 212 -24.60 12.30 -23.09
CA MET A 212 -24.44 13.62 -22.52
C MET A 212 -25.81 14.27 -22.35
N LEU A 213 -26.00 14.93 -21.21
CA LEU A 213 -27.24 15.56 -20.82
C LEU A 213 -26.96 16.99 -20.37
N ASP A 214 -27.83 17.91 -20.72
CA ASP A 214 -27.73 19.32 -20.33
C ASP A 214 -29.10 19.89 -20.01
N ILE A 215 -29.20 20.57 -18.86
CA ILE A 215 -30.45 21.19 -18.40
C ILE A 215 -30.68 22.46 -19.21
N ASP A 216 -31.78 22.47 -19.96
CA ASP A 216 -32.11 23.59 -20.83
C ASP A 216 -32.37 24.86 -20.00
N TYR A 217 -31.70 25.95 -20.38
CA TYR A 217 -31.86 27.26 -19.75
C TYR A 217 -31.53 27.28 -18.24
N PHE A 218 -30.63 26.41 -17.75
CA PHE A 218 -30.27 26.36 -16.33
C PHE A 218 -29.81 27.70 -15.74
N LYS A 219 -29.06 28.49 -16.51
CA LYS A 219 -28.67 29.85 -16.10
C LYS A 219 -29.88 30.73 -15.79
N SER A 220 -30.94 30.65 -16.60
CA SER A 220 -32.18 31.40 -16.38
C SER A 220 -32.86 31.00 -15.07
N ILE A 221 -32.81 29.72 -14.70
CA ILE A 221 -33.32 29.22 -13.43
C ILE A 221 -32.52 29.83 -12.27
N ASN A 222 -31.19 29.80 -12.34
CA ASN A 222 -30.33 30.41 -11.32
C ASN A 222 -30.56 31.93 -11.20
N ASP A 223 -30.67 32.63 -12.34
CA ASP A 223 -30.82 34.08 -12.37
C ASP A 223 -32.20 34.51 -11.84
N THR A 224 -33.24 33.70 -12.03
CA THR A 224 -34.62 34.02 -11.62
C THR A 224 -34.96 33.53 -10.20
N ALA A 225 -34.51 32.32 -9.83
CA ALA A 225 -34.89 31.64 -8.60
C ALA A 225 -33.74 31.50 -7.58
N GLY A 226 -32.52 31.91 -7.97
CA GLY A 226 -31.33 31.81 -7.14
C GLY A 226 -30.62 30.46 -7.23
N HIS A 227 -29.35 30.44 -6.82
CA HIS A 227 -28.50 29.25 -6.91
C HIS A 227 -29.01 28.06 -6.10
N GLN A 228 -29.71 28.28 -4.98
CA GLN A 228 -30.28 27.19 -4.19
C GLN A 228 -31.37 26.42 -4.96
N ALA A 229 -32.16 27.12 -5.79
CA ALA A 229 -33.13 26.48 -6.67
C ALA A 229 -32.41 25.63 -7.73
N GLY A 230 -31.37 26.17 -8.36
CA GLY A 230 -30.55 25.41 -9.32
C GLY A 230 -29.92 24.17 -8.72
N ASP A 231 -29.43 24.24 -7.49
CA ASP A 231 -28.89 23.09 -6.74
C ASP A 231 -29.95 21.99 -6.56
N GLU A 232 -31.20 22.36 -6.23
CA GLU A 232 -32.31 21.39 -6.14
C GLU A 232 -32.67 20.77 -7.50
N VAL A 233 -32.65 21.56 -8.58
CA VAL A 233 -32.82 21.03 -9.94
C VAL A 233 -31.75 19.98 -10.23
N LEU A 234 -30.48 20.28 -9.97
CA LEU A 234 -29.36 19.35 -10.19
C LEU A 234 -29.52 18.05 -9.39
N ARG A 235 -29.94 18.13 -8.12
CA ARG A 235 -30.22 16.94 -7.27
C ARG A 235 -31.40 16.12 -7.80
N SER A 236 -32.47 16.79 -8.24
CA SER A 236 -33.65 16.14 -8.81
C SER A 236 -33.31 15.38 -10.09
N ILE A 237 -32.53 15.98 -10.97
CA ILE A 237 -32.03 15.31 -12.19
C ILE A 237 -31.25 14.05 -11.86
N VAL A 238 -30.33 14.10 -10.88
CA VAL A 238 -29.59 12.91 -10.48
C VAL A 238 -30.50 11.81 -9.94
N ARG A 239 -31.54 12.17 -9.18
CA ARG A 239 -32.54 11.19 -8.68
C ARG A 239 -33.23 10.49 -9.85
N VAL A 240 -33.73 11.27 -10.83
CA VAL A 240 -34.36 10.72 -12.04
C VAL A 240 -33.39 9.82 -12.79
N ILE A 241 -32.14 10.24 -13.02
CA ILE A 241 -31.15 9.39 -13.70
C ILE A 241 -30.96 8.07 -12.96
N ARG A 242 -30.78 8.11 -11.64
CA ARG A 242 -30.53 6.92 -10.79
C ARG A 242 -31.68 5.92 -10.78
N GLU A 243 -32.91 6.36 -10.97
CA GLU A 243 -34.08 5.47 -11.06
C GLU A 243 -34.10 4.63 -12.35
N HIS A 244 -33.37 5.06 -13.38
CA HIS A 244 -33.42 4.45 -14.71
C HIS A 244 -32.17 3.66 -15.09
N ILE A 245 -31.06 3.83 -14.35
CA ILE A 245 -29.78 3.19 -14.64
C ILE A 245 -29.43 2.12 -13.60
N ARG A 246 -28.55 1.19 -13.99
CA ARG A 246 -28.06 0.13 -13.12
C ARG A 246 -26.96 0.65 -12.19
N HIS A 247 -26.69 -0.06 -11.11
CA HIS A 247 -25.55 0.25 -10.23
C HIS A 247 -24.20 0.14 -10.95
N THR A 248 -24.10 -0.68 -12.00
CA THR A 248 -22.89 -0.84 -12.82
C THR A 248 -22.66 0.31 -13.79
N ASP A 249 -23.67 1.15 -14.01
CA ASP A 249 -23.60 2.25 -14.96
C ASP A 249 -22.88 3.44 -14.30
N ILE A 250 -22.11 4.18 -15.10
CA ILE A 250 -21.35 5.33 -14.61
C ILE A 250 -22.18 6.57 -14.88
N VAL A 251 -22.52 7.31 -13.83
CA VAL A 251 -23.14 8.64 -13.94
C VAL A 251 -22.19 9.67 -13.35
N GLY A 252 -22.04 10.82 -14.02
CA GLY A 252 -21.25 11.91 -13.50
C GLY A 252 -21.65 13.28 -13.99
N ARG A 253 -21.15 14.30 -13.31
CA ARG A 253 -21.34 15.71 -13.64
C ARG A 253 -20.05 16.26 -14.24
N MET A 254 -20.16 16.78 -15.45
CA MET A 254 -19.02 17.30 -16.22
C MET A 254 -18.67 18.74 -15.81
N GLY A 255 -19.66 19.48 -15.34
CA GLY A 255 -19.54 20.84 -14.80
C GLY A 255 -20.83 21.62 -15.04
N GLY A 256 -21.14 22.61 -14.20
CA GLY A 256 -22.36 23.41 -14.36
C GLY A 256 -23.63 22.55 -14.38
N ASP A 257 -24.35 22.58 -15.48
CA ASP A 257 -25.59 21.86 -15.82
C ASP A 257 -25.38 20.60 -16.67
N GLU A 258 -24.13 20.24 -16.97
CA GLU A 258 -23.79 19.11 -17.83
C GLU A 258 -23.57 17.83 -17.04
N PHE A 259 -24.27 16.77 -17.44
CA PHE A 259 -24.11 15.41 -16.94
C PHE A 259 -23.72 14.46 -18.05
N CYS A 260 -23.17 13.32 -17.67
CA CYS A 260 -22.98 12.20 -18.57
C CYS A 260 -23.39 10.88 -17.92
N ILE A 261 -23.75 9.92 -18.77
CA ILE A 261 -23.98 8.54 -18.39
C ILE A 261 -23.18 7.65 -19.35
N TYR A 262 -22.47 6.67 -18.81
CA TYR A 262 -21.86 5.60 -19.58
C TYR A 262 -22.48 4.27 -19.20
N LEU A 263 -22.97 3.57 -20.21
CA LEU A 263 -23.69 2.31 -20.11
C LEU A 263 -22.81 1.20 -20.69
N PRO A 264 -22.18 0.36 -19.86
CA PRO A 264 -21.50 -0.83 -20.36
C PRO A 264 -22.52 -1.90 -20.80
N ASN A 265 -22.14 -2.75 -21.74
CA ASN A 265 -22.92 -3.91 -22.17
C ASN A 265 -24.33 -3.55 -22.68
N VAL A 266 -24.39 -2.57 -23.57
CA VAL A 266 -25.62 -2.11 -24.21
C VAL A 266 -26.01 -3.07 -25.34
N PRO A 267 -27.23 -3.63 -25.34
CA PRO A 267 -27.63 -4.65 -26.31
C PRO A 267 -27.87 -4.09 -27.71
N SER A 268 -28.31 -2.83 -27.83
CA SER A 268 -28.56 -2.20 -29.12
C SER A 268 -28.62 -0.67 -29.02
N ARG A 269 -28.57 0.00 -30.17
CA ARG A 269 -28.76 1.45 -30.26
C ARG A 269 -30.14 1.88 -29.77
N GLU A 270 -31.16 1.10 -30.12
CA GLU A 270 -32.55 1.33 -29.75
C GLU A 270 -32.73 1.28 -28.23
N TYR A 271 -32.03 0.37 -27.54
CA TYR A 271 -32.04 0.33 -26.07
C TYR A 271 -31.54 1.65 -25.47
N ALA A 272 -30.42 2.17 -25.95
CA ALA A 272 -29.87 3.45 -25.48
C ALA A 272 -30.83 4.61 -25.76
N GLN A 273 -31.46 4.61 -26.94
CA GLN A 273 -32.44 5.63 -27.31
C GLN A 273 -33.69 5.60 -26.41
N ILE A 274 -34.26 4.41 -26.16
CA ILE A 274 -35.41 4.23 -25.27
C ILE A 274 -35.08 4.72 -23.86
N LEU A 275 -33.88 4.41 -23.36
CA LEU A 275 -33.44 4.86 -22.04
C LEU A 275 -33.27 6.39 -22.00
N CYS A 276 -32.67 7.00 -23.02
CA CYS A 276 -32.54 8.46 -23.11
C CYS A 276 -33.91 9.15 -23.10
N GLU A 277 -34.87 8.67 -23.90
CA GLU A 277 -36.23 9.23 -23.93
C GLU A 277 -36.97 9.04 -22.61
N ARG A 278 -36.76 7.89 -21.96
CA ARG A 278 -37.33 7.64 -20.63
C ARG A 278 -36.77 8.61 -19.59
N ILE A 279 -35.45 8.80 -19.54
CA ILE A 279 -34.83 9.79 -18.64
C ILE A 279 -35.40 11.19 -18.94
N ARG A 280 -35.43 11.61 -20.20
CA ARG A 280 -35.94 12.93 -20.60
C ARG A 280 -37.40 13.14 -20.20
N SER A 281 -38.26 12.15 -20.44
CA SER A 281 -39.70 12.25 -20.18
C SER A 281 -40.08 12.15 -18.71
N THR A 282 -39.24 11.53 -17.87
CA THR A 282 -39.47 11.44 -16.42
C THR A 282 -39.01 12.71 -15.67
N ILE A 283 -38.21 13.57 -16.30
CA ILE A 283 -37.85 14.86 -15.70
C ILE A 283 -39.16 15.66 -15.51
N PRO A 284 -39.44 16.14 -14.29
CA PRO A 284 -40.60 16.99 -14.05
C PRO A 284 -40.58 18.18 -14.99
N SER A 285 -41.71 18.45 -15.66
CA SER A 285 -41.83 19.59 -16.57
C SER A 285 -41.62 20.92 -15.85
N GLU A 286 -41.85 20.95 -14.54
CA GLU A 286 -41.64 22.10 -13.67
C GLU A 286 -41.10 21.67 -12.30
N ILE A 287 -40.26 22.52 -11.71
CA ILE A 287 -39.82 22.38 -10.31
C ILE A 287 -40.34 23.58 -9.52
N THR A 288 -40.98 23.28 -8.38
CA THR A 288 -41.46 24.30 -7.45
C THR A 288 -40.34 24.70 -6.50
N TYR A 289 -40.01 25.99 -6.47
CA TYR A 289 -39.10 26.55 -5.47
C TYR A 289 -39.75 27.81 -4.86
N GLY A 290 -39.93 27.81 -3.53
CA GLY A 290 -40.78 28.79 -2.87
C GLY A 290 -42.24 28.70 -3.35
N ASN A 291 -42.78 29.81 -3.86
CA ASN A 291 -44.16 29.91 -4.39
C ASN A 291 -44.21 29.97 -5.93
N GLN A 292 -43.12 29.64 -6.63
CA GLN A 292 -43.04 29.72 -8.09
C GLN A 292 -42.71 28.36 -8.71
N GLN A 293 -43.27 28.12 -9.90
CA GLN A 293 -42.96 26.97 -10.73
C GLN A 293 -42.02 27.40 -11.86
N HIS A 294 -40.92 26.67 -12.03
CA HIS A 294 -39.93 26.94 -13.06
C HIS A 294 -39.91 25.78 -14.06
N PRO A 295 -40.09 26.03 -15.37
CA PRO A 295 -40.03 24.97 -16.35
C PRO A 295 -38.62 24.38 -16.40
N VAL A 296 -38.53 23.06 -16.42
CA VAL A 296 -37.28 22.32 -16.49
C VAL A 296 -37.38 21.31 -17.61
N THR A 297 -36.49 21.44 -18.59
CA THR A 297 -36.34 20.45 -19.66
C THR A 297 -34.86 20.12 -19.84
N MET A 298 -34.60 19.07 -20.61
CA MET A 298 -33.24 18.59 -20.83
C MET A 298 -33.05 18.18 -22.28
N SER A 299 -31.89 18.54 -22.82
CA SER A 299 -31.40 18.06 -24.10
C SER A 299 -30.44 16.89 -23.87
N ILE A 300 -30.51 15.86 -24.71
CA ILE A 300 -29.70 14.65 -24.56
C ILE A 300 -29.05 14.26 -25.89
N GLY A 301 -27.72 14.13 -25.88
CA GLY A 301 -26.94 13.54 -26.96
C GLY A 301 -26.45 12.16 -26.57
N CYS A 302 -26.57 11.17 -27.45
CA CYS A 302 -26.10 9.82 -27.17
C CYS A 302 -25.30 9.25 -28.35
N THR A 303 -24.28 8.46 -28.05
CA THR A 303 -23.51 7.73 -29.05
C THR A 303 -23.23 6.30 -28.61
N ILE A 304 -23.11 5.38 -29.58
CA ILE A 304 -22.73 3.98 -29.34
C ILE A 304 -21.23 3.83 -29.58
N SER A 305 -20.56 3.11 -28.68
CA SER A 305 -19.12 2.89 -28.76
C SER A 305 -18.72 2.00 -29.93
N ARG A 306 -17.57 2.31 -30.52
CA ARG A 306 -16.91 1.54 -31.55
C ARG A 306 -15.64 0.89 -30.96
N PRO A 307 -15.13 -0.22 -31.54
CA PRO A 307 -13.94 -0.90 -31.02
C PRO A 307 -12.69 -0.02 -30.91
N THR A 308 -12.59 1.04 -31.72
CA THR A 308 -11.45 1.97 -31.75
C THR A 308 -11.67 3.23 -30.92
N ASP A 309 -12.81 3.36 -30.24
CA ASP A 309 -13.12 4.55 -29.47
C ASP A 309 -12.28 4.66 -28.20
N ASN A 310 -11.99 5.90 -27.84
CA ASN A 310 -11.52 6.29 -26.53
C ASN A 310 -12.52 7.28 -25.92
N PHE A 311 -12.26 7.69 -24.67
CA PHE A 311 -13.14 8.66 -23.99
C PHE A 311 -13.34 9.94 -24.83
N THR A 312 -12.28 10.49 -25.41
CA THR A 312 -12.34 11.74 -26.19
C THR A 312 -13.22 11.61 -27.43
N SER A 313 -13.11 10.49 -28.17
CA SER A 313 -13.94 10.28 -29.37
C SER A 313 -15.41 10.06 -29.02
N LEU A 314 -15.72 9.32 -27.94
CA LEU A 314 -17.09 9.17 -27.42
C LEU A 314 -17.67 10.51 -26.98
N TYR A 315 -16.91 11.26 -26.19
CA TYR A 315 -17.31 12.57 -25.69
C TYR A 315 -17.65 13.50 -26.85
N SER A 316 -16.77 13.62 -27.83
CA SER A 316 -16.99 14.50 -28.98
C SER A 316 -18.24 14.12 -29.78
N ARG A 317 -18.52 12.82 -29.98
CA ARG A 317 -19.71 12.39 -30.73
C ARG A 317 -21.01 12.63 -29.95
N ALA A 318 -21.03 12.34 -28.65
CA ALA A 318 -22.19 12.62 -27.80
C ALA A 318 -22.43 14.12 -27.64
N ASP A 319 -21.37 14.93 -27.51
CA ASP A 319 -21.46 16.39 -27.43
C ASP A 319 -22.03 16.99 -28.71
N ASN A 320 -21.56 16.51 -29.86
CA ASN A 320 -22.13 16.90 -31.16
C ASN A 320 -23.61 16.53 -31.26
N ALA A 321 -24.02 15.34 -30.80
CA ALA A 321 -25.42 14.94 -30.77
C ALA A 321 -26.25 15.83 -29.82
N LEU A 322 -25.72 16.15 -28.64
CA LEU A 322 -26.37 17.03 -27.66
C LEU A 322 -26.57 18.43 -28.25
N TYR A 323 -25.55 18.95 -28.95
CA TYR A 323 -25.63 20.22 -29.65
C TYR A 323 -26.75 20.22 -30.71
N GLN A 324 -26.95 19.11 -31.44
CA GLN A 324 -28.09 18.99 -32.35
C GLN A 324 -29.44 19.04 -31.62
N SER A 325 -29.58 18.35 -30.48
CA SER A 325 -30.80 18.43 -29.66
C SER A 325 -31.10 19.88 -29.25
N LYS A 326 -30.08 20.62 -28.80
CA LYS A 326 -30.21 22.04 -28.43
C LYS A 326 -30.63 22.91 -29.61
N ARG A 327 -30.06 22.67 -30.81
CA ARG A 327 -30.39 23.42 -32.02
C ARG A 327 -31.78 23.11 -32.59
N GLN A 328 -32.27 21.90 -32.38
CA GLN A 328 -33.56 21.44 -32.90
C GLN A 328 -34.75 21.75 -31.98
N GLY A 329 -34.58 22.73 -31.09
CA GLY A 329 -35.64 23.22 -30.20
C GLY A 329 -35.56 22.72 -28.76
N ARG A 330 -34.46 22.08 -28.35
CA ARG A 330 -34.24 21.56 -26.98
C ARG A 330 -35.28 20.53 -26.57
N ASN A 331 -35.24 20.07 -25.31
CA ASN A 331 -36.15 19.04 -24.77
C ASN A 331 -36.27 17.80 -25.68
N LYS A 332 -35.14 17.31 -26.19
CA LYS A 332 -35.08 16.26 -27.21
C LYS A 332 -33.87 15.35 -26.99
N VAL A 333 -33.98 14.16 -27.57
CA VAL A 333 -32.88 13.20 -27.69
C VAL A 333 -32.37 13.20 -29.12
N THR A 334 -31.06 13.23 -29.30
CA THR A 334 -30.40 12.94 -30.57
C THR A 334 -29.39 11.82 -30.38
N ILE A 335 -29.46 10.81 -31.24
CA ILE A 335 -28.48 9.73 -31.26
C ILE A 335 -27.53 9.99 -32.43
N ASP A 336 -26.23 9.93 -32.18
CA ASP A 336 -25.21 9.96 -33.23
C ASP A 336 -25.45 8.83 -34.22
N ASP A 337 -25.62 9.19 -35.50
CA ASP A 337 -25.85 8.28 -36.63
C ASP A 337 -24.56 7.87 -37.34
N LYS A 338 -23.44 8.52 -37.01
CA LYS A 338 -22.19 8.39 -37.76
C LYS A 338 -21.28 7.33 -37.17
#